data_AF-A0A3M0ZBS2-F1
#
_entry.id   AF-A0A3M0ZBS2-F1
#
_cell.length_a   1.000
_cell.length_b   1.000
_cell.length_c   1.000
_cell.angle_alpha   90.00
_cell.angle_beta   90.00
_cell.angle_gamma   90.00
#
_symmetry.space_group_name_H-M   'P 1'
#
loop_
_entity.id
_entity.type
_entity.pdbx_description
1 polymer ?
#
loop_
_entity_poly.entity_id
_entity_poly.type
_entity_poly.pdbx_seq_one_letter_code
_entity_poly.pdbx_strand_id
1 'polypeptide(L)' 'MFEPLATITLGPLLLWQGWRVRLNVPRLPEAPGPRQGRAGKGPLLRLLIVGDSAAAGVGAAHQDEA' A
#
# COMPACT_ATOMS: atom_id res chain seq x y z
N MET A 1 -33.97 -5.19 -4.79
CA MET A 1 -34.93 -4.15 -5.23
C MET A 1 -34.95 -2.88 -4.35
N PHE A 2 -33.97 -2.66 -3.45
CA PHE A 2 -33.77 -1.37 -2.75
C PHE A 2 -32.41 -0.71 -3.05
N GLU A 3 -31.52 -1.42 -3.78
CA GLU A 3 -30.18 -0.97 -4.15
C GLU A 3 -30.11 0.40 -4.86
N PRO A 4 -30.98 0.73 -5.84
CA PRO A 4 -30.90 2.03 -6.51
C PRO A 4 -31.29 3.17 -5.56
N LEU A 5 -32.23 2.95 -4.65
CA LEU A 5 -32.65 3.97 -3.67
C LEU A 5 -31.52 4.27 -2.68
N ALA A 6 -30.89 3.22 -2.13
CA ALA A 6 -29.75 3.35 -1.24
C ALA A 6 -28.57 4.08 -1.93
N THR A 7 -28.29 3.72 -3.18
CA THR A 7 -27.21 4.35 -3.97
C THR A 7 -27.49 5.81 -4.28
N ILE A 8 -28.72 6.19 -4.64
CA ILE A 8 -29.07 7.60 -4.90
C ILE A 8 -29.02 8.44 -3.61
N THR A 9 -29.47 7.87 -2.50
CA THR A 9 -29.56 8.60 -1.22
C THR A 9 -28.19 8.76 -0.56
N LEU A 10 -27.37 7.70 -0.56
CA LEU A 10 -26.04 7.70 0.06
C LEU A 10 -24.93 8.10 -0.90
N GLY A 11 -25.15 8.03 -2.22
CA GLY A 11 -24.15 8.29 -3.26
C GLY A 11 -23.45 9.64 -3.11
N PRO A 12 -24.16 10.77 -2.99
CA PRO A 12 -23.54 12.08 -2.81
C PRO A 12 -22.66 12.15 -1.54
N LEU A 13 -23.12 11.55 -0.45
CA LEU A 13 -22.36 11.47 0.81
C LEU A 13 -21.08 10.64 0.64
N LEU A 14 -21.17 9.47 0.01
CA LEU A 14 -20.04 8.59 -0.26
C LEU A 14 -19.03 9.20 -1.24
N LEU A 15 -19.50 9.93 -2.25
CA LEU A 15 -18.64 10.67 -3.19
C LEU A 15 -17.85 11.75 -2.45
N TRP A 16 -18.52 12.52 -1.59
CA TRP A 16 -17.85 13.54 -0.77
C TRP A 16 -16.84 12.92 0.20
N GLN A 17 -17.19 11.81 0.87
CA GLN A 17 -16.27 11.06 1.73
C GLN A 17 -15.05 10.56 0.94
N GLY A 18 -15.25 9.95 -0.23
CA GLY A 18 -14.18 9.46 -1.08
C GLY A 18 -13.26 10.58 -1.56
N TRP A 19 -13.81 11.74 -1.92
CA TRP A 19 -13.02 12.91 -2.29
C TRP A 19 -12.19 13.43 -1.12
N ARG A 20 -12.78 13.55 0.08
CA ARG A 20 -12.03 13.91 1.30
C ARG A 20 -10.92 12.92 1.61
N VAL A 21 -11.16 11.61 1.50
CA VAL A 21 -10.12 10.60 1.71
C VAL A 21 -8.99 10.79 0.71
N ARG A 22 -9.29 10.95 -0.59
CA ARG A 22 -8.28 11.17 -1.63
C ARG A 22 -7.41 12.41 -1.39
N LEU A 23 -8.00 13.49 -0.88
CA LEU A 23 -7.27 14.71 -0.55
C LEU A 23 -6.41 14.57 0.70
N ASN A 24 -6.83 13.77 1.68
CA ASN A 24 -6.18 13.69 2.99
C ASN A 24 -5.31 12.45 3.19
N VAL A 25 -5.33 11.47 2.28
CA VAL A 25 -4.56 10.24 2.45
C VAL A 25 -3.05 10.59 2.50
N PRO A 26 -2.34 10.23 3.58
CA PRO A 26 -0.91 10.49 3.68
C PRO A 26 -0.16 9.73 2.61
N ARG A 27 0.77 10.40 1.91
CA ARG A 27 1.74 9.73 1.04
C ARG A 27 2.90 9.24 1.90
N LEU A 28 2.88 7.95 2.20
CA LEU A 28 3.97 7.32 2.94
C LEU A 28 5.13 7.01 1.98
N PRO A 29 6.37 7.32 2.37
CA PRO A 29 7.52 6.87 1.61
C PRO A 29 7.68 5.35 1.74
N GLU A 30 8.47 4.80 0.84
CA GLU A 30 9.05 3.48 1.00
C GLU A 30 9.82 3.37 2.32
N ALA A 31 9.87 2.16 2.93
CA ALA A 31 10.70 1.94 4.11
C ALA A 31 12.15 2.32 3.82
N PRO A 32 12.81 3.11 4.70
CA PRO A 32 14.21 3.44 4.54
C PRO A 32 15.08 2.19 4.75
N GLY A 33 16.30 2.21 4.24
CA GLY A 33 17.27 1.13 4.43
C GLY A 33 17.81 0.54 3.13
N PRO A 34 18.80 -0.35 3.22
CA PRO A 34 19.45 -0.91 2.05
C PRO A 34 18.57 -1.95 1.35
N ARG A 35 18.37 -1.80 0.03
CA ARG A 35 17.71 -2.80 -0.84
C ARG A 35 18.60 -3.99 -1.22
N GLN A 36 19.81 -4.01 -0.68
CA GLN A 36 20.82 -5.03 -0.92
C GLN A 36 21.50 -5.38 0.40
N GLY A 37 21.70 -6.67 0.63
CA GLY A 37 22.28 -7.18 1.87
C GLY A 37 23.57 -7.94 1.64
N ARG A 38 24.04 -8.59 2.71
CA ARG A 38 25.14 -9.55 2.62
C ARG A 38 24.60 -10.91 2.18
N ALA A 39 25.24 -11.51 1.18
CA ALA A 39 25.01 -12.90 0.83
C ALA A 39 25.61 -13.83 1.90
N GLY A 40 24.86 -14.85 2.30
CA GLY A 40 25.35 -15.93 3.15
C GLY A 40 26.21 -16.96 2.39
N LYS A 41 26.59 -18.04 3.07
CA LYS A 41 27.24 -19.20 2.43
C LYS A 41 26.15 -20.17 1.96
N GLY A 42 26.10 -20.46 0.65
CA GLY A 42 25.13 -21.39 0.07
C GLY A 42 25.00 -21.25 -1.45
N PRO A 43 24.13 -22.05 -2.09
CA PRO A 43 23.83 -21.91 -3.52
C PRO A 43 23.23 -20.54 -3.86
N LEU A 44 23.52 -20.03 -5.06
CA LEU A 44 22.99 -18.74 -5.52
C LEU A 44 21.46 -18.80 -5.66
N LEU A 45 20.76 -17.86 -5.02
CA LEU A 45 19.32 -17.68 -5.17
C LEU A 45 19.03 -16.43 -6.02
N ARG A 46 18.03 -16.54 -6.90
CA ARG A 46 17.48 -15.40 -7.65
C ARG A 46 16.07 -15.14 -7.14
N LEU A 47 15.89 -14.04 -6.42
CA LEU A 47 14.63 -13.62 -5.83
C LEU A 47 14.07 -12.42 -6.59
N LEU A 48 12.78 -12.49 -6.92
CA LEU A 48 12.01 -11.38 -7.47
C LEU A 48 10.85 -11.12 -6.52
N ILE A 49 10.74 -9.89 -6.02
CA ILE A 49 9.63 -9.43 -5.19
C ILE A 49 8.81 -8.46 -6.05
N VAL A 50 7.55 -8.81 -6.31
CA VAL A 50 6.60 -8.02 -7.10
C VAL A 50 5.31 -7.90 -6.32
N GLY A 51 4.78 -6.68 -6.23
CA GLY A 51 3.54 -6.39 -5.55
C GLY A 51 3.21 -4.90 -5.65
N ASP A 52 2.34 -4.43 -4.77
CA ASP A 52 1.99 -3.03 -4.63
C ASP A 52 2.92 -2.31 -3.64
N SER A 53 2.41 -1.30 -2.93
CA SER A 53 3.15 -0.58 -1.90
C SER A 53 3.62 -1.45 -0.73
N ALA A 54 2.91 -2.54 -0.41
CA ALA A 54 3.33 -3.46 0.66
C ALA A 54 4.64 -4.16 0.31
N ALA A 55 4.83 -4.54 -0.97
CA ALA A 55 6.09 -5.14 -1.44
C ALA A 55 7.27 -4.15 -1.40
N ALA A 56 7.00 -2.85 -1.46
CA ALA A 56 8.02 -1.83 -1.25
C ALA A 56 8.39 -1.63 0.24
N GLY A 57 7.60 -2.17 1.17
CA GLY A 57 7.76 -1.98 2.61
C GLY A 57 7.12 -0.67 3.12
N VAL A 58 6.16 -0.08 2.38
CA VAL A 58 5.51 1.17 2.81
C VAL A 58 4.79 0.95 4.14
N GLY A 59 5.17 1.72 5.16
CA GLY A 59 4.64 1.62 6.52
C GLY A 59 5.54 0.88 7.51
N ALA A 60 6.56 0.15 7.05
CA ALA A 60 7.60 -0.39 7.93
C ALA A 60 8.60 0.71 8.34
N ALA A 61 9.19 0.57 9.54
CA ALA A 61 10.17 1.52 10.03
C ALA A 61 11.49 1.43 9.25
N HIS A 62 11.87 0.23 8.79
CA HIS A 62 13.08 -0.04 8.03
C HIS A 62 12.95 -1.29 7.14
N GLN A 63 13.75 -1.39 6.07
CA GLN A 63 13.68 -2.49 5.07
C GLN A 63 13.99 -3.89 5.65
N ASP A 64 14.64 -3.99 6.80
CA ASP A 64 14.90 -5.26 7.49
C ASP A 64 13.71 -5.75 8.34
N GLU A 65 12.68 -4.92 8.51
CA GLU A 65 11.41 -5.24 9.16
C GLU A 65 10.25 -5.45 8.14
N ALA A 66 10.52 -5.27 6.85
CA ALA A 66 9.54 -5.33 5.76
C ALA A 66 9.27 -6.75 5.24
#